data_AF-A0A3D4Z2S5-F1
#
_entry.id   AF-A0A3D4Z2S5-F1
#
_cell.length_a   1.000
_cell.length_b   1.000
_cell.length_c   1.000
_cell.angle_alpha   90.00
_cell.angle_beta   90.00
_cell.angle_gamma   90.00
#
_symmetry.space_group_name_H-M   'P 1'
#
loop_
_entity.id
_entity.type
_entity.pdbx_description
1 polymer ?
#
loop_
_entity_poly.entity_id
_entity_poly.type
_entity_poly.pdbx_seq_one_letter_code
_entity_poly.pdbx_strand_id
1 'polypeptide(L)'
;MAVWRFVKVILAALIIFIIANFFITNSAEQANSLATLISFKFNMPPFLYLQSIAFPVGYLLIISFILGMLLAALIGALNAFTRSREVKMKNKTIRELEREIDELRDALAREKNILHETEVSEESNRLPEQPEIR
;
A
#
# COMPACT_ATOMS: atom_id res chain seq x y z
N MET A 1 4.70 -3.91 5.83
CA MET A 1 4.57 -2.55 6.42
C MET A 1 3.12 -2.15 6.74
N ALA A 2 2.11 -2.45 5.91
CA ALA A 2 0.72 -2.07 6.18
C ALA A 2 0.11 -2.70 7.45
N VAL A 3 0.41 -3.98 7.72
CA VAL A 3 -0.06 -4.69 8.93
C VAL A 3 0.41 -3.99 10.22
N TRP A 4 1.67 -3.56 10.27
CA TRP A 4 2.22 -2.82 11.42
C TRP A 4 1.52 -1.49 11.68
N ARG A 5 1.04 -0.81 10.62
CA ARG A 5 0.25 0.41 10.75
C ARG A 5 -1.13 0.13 11.37
N PHE A 6 -1.78 -0.96 10.95
CA PHE A 6 -3.04 -1.40 11.57
C PHE A 6 -2.89 -1.76 13.03
N VAL A 7 -1.84 -2.51 13.39
CA VAL A 7 -1.57 -2.89 14.79
C VAL A 7 -1.40 -1.66 15.66
N LYS A 8 -0.69 -0.62 15.19
CA LYS A 8 -0.56 0.65 15.91
C LYS A 8 -1.90 1.36 16.10
N VAL A 9 -2.77 1.37 15.10
CA VAL A 9 -4.09 2.00 15.23
C VAL A 9 -4.98 1.24 16.21
N ILE A 10 -4.96 -0.09 16.17
CA ILE A 10 -5.70 -0.92 17.14
C ILE A 10 -5.17 -0.69 18.56
N LEU A 11 -3.84 -0.63 18.74
CA LEU A 11 -3.23 -0.37 20.03
C LEU A 11 -3.55 1.03 20.55
N ALA A 12 -3.48 2.05 19.69
CA ALA A 12 -3.87 3.42 20.04
C ALA A 12 -5.36 3.50 20.42
N ALA A 13 -6.23 2.81 19.68
CA ALA A 13 -7.65 2.72 19.98
C ALA A 13 -7.90 2.07 21.35
N LEU A 14 -7.17 1.00 21.66
CA LEU A 14 -7.25 0.33 22.96
C LEU A 14 -6.77 1.23 24.11
N ILE A 15 -5.65 1.94 23.94
CA ILE A 15 -5.14 2.89 24.94
C ILE A 15 -6.15 4.01 25.17
N ILE A 16 -6.70 4.60 24.10
CA ILE A 16 -7.71 5.65 24.21
C ILE A 16 -8.98 5.12 24.87
N PHE A 17 -9.41 3.90 24.56
CA PHE A 17 -10.53 3.25 25.22
C PHE A 17 -10.29 3.12 26.74
N ILE A 18 -9.12 2.64 27.14
CA ILE A 18 -8.76 2.48 28.57
C ILE A 18 -8.75 3.85 29.28
N ILE A 19 -8.13 4.86 28.68
CA ILE A 19 -8.05 6.21 29.26
C ILE A 19 -9.45 6.84 29.34
N ALA A 20 -10.23 6.79 28.27
CA ALA A 20 -11.57 7.35 28.23
C ALA A 20 -12.50 6.66 29.24
N ASN A 21 -12.42 5.33 29.34
CA ASN A 21 -13.15 4.59 30.37
C ASN A 21 -12.71 5.00 31.77
N PHE A 22 -11.40 5.07 32.03
CA PHE A 22 -10.86 5.54 33.31
C PHE A 22 -11.40 6.93 33.69
N PHE A 23 -11.43 7.88 32.75
CA PHE A 23 -11.99 9.22 32.96
C PHE A 23 -13.49 9.19 33.28
N ILE A 24 -14.29 8.40 32.53
CA ILE A 24 -15.73 8.29 32.76
C ILE A 24 -16.01 7.74 34.17
N THR A 25 -15.27 6.72 34.61
CA THR A 25 -15.55 6.05 35.88
C THR A 25 -14.98 6.78 37.10
N ASN A 26 -13.88 7.53 36.95
CA ASN A 26 -13.20 8.17 38.09
C ASN A 26 -13.53 9.66 38.28
N SER A 27 -14.10 10.34 37.28
CA SER A 27 -14.49 11.75 37.41
C SER A 27 -15.90 11.88 37.98
N ALA A 28 -16.03 12.09 39.29
CA ALA A 28 -17.31 12.13 40.00
C ALA A 28 -18.33 13.17 39.44
N GLU A 29 -17.86 14.32 38.94
CA GLU A 29 -18.75 15.34 38.36
C GLU A 29 -19.09 15.10 36.88
N GLN A 30 -18.16 14.55 36.11
CA GLN A 30 -18.34 14.26 34.67
C GLN A 30 -19.08 12.95 34.42
N ALA A 31 -19.04 12.02 35.37
CA ALA A 31 -19.83 10.80 35.35
C ALA A 31 -21.32 11.13 35.17
N ASN A 32 -21.83 12.21 35.77
CA ASN A 32 -23.25 12.56 35.65
C ASN A 32 -23.66 13.02 34.24
N SER A 33 -22.78 13.70 33.49
CA SER A 33 -23.11 14.14 32.11
C SER A 33 -22.92 13.03 31.09
N LEU A 34 -21.85 12.22 31.24
CA LEU A 34 -21.53 11.13 30.30
C LEU A 34 -22.29 9.83 30.61
N ALA A 35 -22.75 9.63 31.85
CA ALA A 35 -23.63 8.52 32.21
C ALA A 35 -25.11 8.77 31.89
N THR A 36 -25.44 9.92 31.29
CA THR A 36 -26.81 10.18 30.82
C THR A 36 -27.27 9.05 29.92
N LEU A 37 -28.39 8.42 30.27
CA LEU A 37 -28.93 7.28 29.57
C LEU A 37 -29.76 7.77 28.38
N ILE A 38 -29.35 7.43 27.16
CA ILE A 38 -30.12 7.71 25.95
C ILE A 38 -30.75 6.41 25.46
N SER A 39 -32.01 6.48 25.05
CA SER A 39 -32.70 5.41 24.31
C SER A 39 -33.04 5.90 22.91
N PHE A 40 -32.68 5.11 21.90
CA PHE A 40 -33.01 5.39 20.52
C PHE A 40 -34.32 4.71 20.17
N LYS A 41 -35.25 5.48 19.61
CA LYS A 41 -36.52 4.96 19.09
C LYS A 41 -36.47 5.09 17.58
N PHE A 42 -36.44 3.96 16.89
CA PHE A 42 -36.54 3.90 15.45
C PHE A 42 -37.94 3.44 15.08
N ASN A 43 -38.71 4.35 14.48
CA ASN A 43 -40.08 4.11 14.10
C ASN A 43 -40.22 4.34 12.59
N MET A 44 -40.51 3.28 11.84
CA MET A 44 -40.82 3.35 10.41
C MET A 44 -42.19 2.68 10.17
N PRO A 45 -43.31 3.43 10.25
CA PRO A 45 -44.64 2.89 10.02
C PRO A 45 -44.82 2.44 8.56
N PRO A 46 -45.57 1.35 8.27
CA PRO A 46 -46.22 0.41 9.19
C PRO A 46 -45.35 -0.80 9.60
N PHE A 47 -44.12 -0.92 9.12
CA PHE A 47 -43.40 -2.19 9.12
C PHE A 47 -42.43 -2.40 10.30
N LEU A 48 -42.00 -1.34 10.99
CA LEU A 48 -40.87 -1.48 11.92
C LEU A 48 -40.93 -0.51 13.10
N TYR A 49 -40.98 -1.08 14.31
CA TYR A 49 -40.81 -0.35 15.57
C TYR A 49 -39.67 -1.01 16.36
N LEU A 50 -38.51 -0.35 16.43
CA LEU A 50 -37.39 -0.77 17.28
C LEU A 50 -37.13 0.28 18.35
N GLN A 51 -36.97 -0.19 19.58
CA GLN A 51 -36.52 0.60 20.70
C GLN A 51 -35.20 0.02 21.21
N SER A 52 -34.16 0.84 21.29
CA SER A 52 -32.89 0.44 21.87
C SER A 52 -32.99 0.39 23.40
N ILE A 53 -32.15 -0.45 24.00
CA ILE A 53 -31.90 -0.38 25.44
C ILE A 53 -31.26 0.97 25.79
N ALA A 54 -31.51 1.44 27.01
CA ALA A 54 -30.91 2.67 27.51
C ALA A 54 -29.40 2.50 27.64
N PHE A 55 -28.64 3.35 26.95
CA PHE A 55 -27.19 3.25 26.86
C PHE A 55 -26.53 4.57 27.26
N PRO A 56 -25.44 4.55 28.06
CA PRO A 56 -24.77 5.78 28.47
C PRO A 56 -24.08 6.48 27.28
N VAL A 57 -24.21 7.81 27.18
CA VAL A 57 -23.64 8.59 26.06
C VAL A 57 -22.13 8.45 25.94
N GLY A 58 -21.43 8.37 27.07
CA GLY A 58 -19.97 8.26 27.07
C GLY A 58 -19.46 7.05 26.28
N TYR A 59 -20.14 5.90 26.38
CA TYR A 59 -19.78 4.72 25.62
C TYR A 59 -20.09 4.86 24.12
N LEU A 60 -21.16 5.57 23.75
CA LEU A 60 -21.47 5.89 22.35
C LEU A 60 -20.38 6.74 21.69
N LEU A 61 -19.86 7.74 22.41
CA LEU A 61 -18.76 8.56 21.93
C LEU A 61 -17.49 7.73 21.72
N ILE A 62 -17.18 6.85 22.66
CA ILE A 62 -16.03 5.95 22.56
C ILE A 62 -16.18 5.01 21.34
N ILE A 63 -17.35 4.39 21.17
CA ILE A 63 -17.61 3.50 20.03
C ILE A 63 -17.49 4.27 18.71
N SER A 64 -18.09 5.46 18.62
CA SER A 64 -18.00 6.32 17.43
C SER A 64 -16.55 6.69 17.11
N PHE A 65 -15.75 7.00 18.14
CA PHE A 65 -14.35 7.34 17.98
C PHE A 65 -13.53 6.14 17.48
N ILE A 66 -13.76 4.95 18.04
CA ILE A 66 -13.12 3.70 17.59
C ILE A 66 -13.50 3.39 16.14
N LEU A 67 -14.78 3.53 15.77
CA LEU A 67 -15.24 3.34 14.40
C LEU A 67 -14.54 4.30 13.44
N GLY A 68 -14.43 5.59 13.83
CA GLY A 68 -13.73 6.60 13.07
C GLY A 68 -12.26 6.26 12.83
N MET A 69 -11.55 5.79 13.86
CA MET A 69 -10.17 5.32 13.72
C MET A 69 -10.04 4.10 12.81
N LEU A 70 -10.98 3.15 12.91
CA LEU A 70 -11.00 1.97 12.06
C LEU A 70 -11.18 2.35 10.58
N LEU A 71 -12.14 3.24 10.29
CA LEU A 71 -12.39 3.76 8.94
C LEU A 71 -11.17 4.50 8.39
N ALA A 72 -10.55 5.37 9.19
CA ALA A 72 -9.32 6.06 8.80
C ALA A 72 -8.18 5.09 8.49
N ALA A 73 -8.01 4.04 9.30
CA ALA A 73 -7.03 2.99 9.03
C ALA A 73 -7.34 2.23 7.73
N LEU A 74 -8.61 1.93 7.48
CA LEU A 74 -9.06 1.25 6.27
C LEU A 74 -8.76 2.07 5.01
N ILE A 75 -9.07 3.37 5.02
CA ILE A 75 -8.77 4.30 3.93
C ILE A 75 -7.25 4.38 3.70
N GLY A 76 -6.47 4.51 4.78
CA GLY A 76 -5.01 4.51 4.69
C GLY A 76 -4.44 3.22 4.11
N ALA A 77 -5.06 2.08 4.40
CA ALA A 77 -4.68 0.78 3.87
C ALA A 77 -5.02 0.61 2.39
N LEU A 78 -6.22 1.05 1.98
CA LEU A 78 -6.64 1.07 0.58
C LEU A 78 -5.68 1.92 -0.26
N ASN A 79 -5.31 3.11 0.22
CA ASN A 79 -4.34 3.99 -0.44
C ASN A 79 -2.94 3.37 -0.53
N ALA A 80 -2.51 2.64 0.51
CA ALA A 80 -1.24 1.91 0.47
C ALA A 80 -1.26 0.76 -0.53
N PHE A 81 -2.41 0.09 -0.68
CA PHE A 81 -2.60 -1.02 -1.61
C PHE A 81 -2.60 -0.54 -3.06
N THR A 82 -3.33 0.53 -3.38
CA THR A 82 -3.34 1.12 -4.73
C THR A 82 -1.95 1.58 -5.14
N ARG A 83 -1.24 2.28 -4.25
CA ARG A 83 0.14 2.72 -4.49
C ARG A 83 1.11 1.56 -4.68
N SER A 84 0.94 0.46 -3.95
CA SER A 84 1.75 -0.76 -4.13
C SER A 84 1.51 -1.42 -5.49
N ARG A 85 0.27 -1.40 -6.00
CA ARG A 85 -0.04 -1.91 -7.35
C ARG A 85 0.58 -1.03 -8.42
N GLU A 86 0.50 0.29 -8.27
CA GLU A 86 1.10 1.23 -9.21
C GLU A 86 2.63 1.06 -9.29
N VAL A 87 3.30 0.92 -8.14
CA VAL A 87 4.75 0.65 -8.09
C VAL A 87 5.10 -0.68 -8.76
N LYS A 88 4.29 -1.73 -8.56
CA LYS A 88 4.52 -3.02 -9.25
C LYS A 88 4.36 -2.91 -10.77
N MET A 89 3.39 -2.13 -11.25
CA MET A 89 3.23 -1.92 -12.70
C MET A 89 4.41 -1.13 -13.27
N LYS A 90 4.80 -0.03 -12.61
CA LYS A 90 5.95 0.77 -13.03
C LYS A 90 7.25 -0.03 -13.04
N ASN A 91 7.50 -0.87 -12.03
CA ASN A 91 8.68 -1.75 -12.01
C ASN A 91 8.68 -2.80 -13.13
N LYS A 92 7.51 -3.29 -13.56
CA LYS A 92 7.44 -4.19 -14.72
C LYS A 92 7.85 -3.46 -16.00
N THR A 93 7.31 -2.27 -16.22
CA THR A 93 7.64 -1.45 -17.39
C THR A 93 9.13 -1.08 -17.41
N ILE A 94 9.71 -0.71 -16.25
CA ILE A 94 11.15 -0.45 -16.15
C ILE A 94 11.96 -1.70 -16.56
N ARG A 95 11.56 -2.88 -16.08
CA ARG A 95 12.28 -4.12 -16.40
C ARG A 95 12.16 -4.53 -17.86
N GLU A 96 11.05 -4.22 -18.51
CA GLU A 96 10.88 -4.41 -19.96
C GLU A 96 11.78 -3.46 -20.75
N LEU A 97 11.80 -2.17 -20.37
CA LEU A 97 12.69 -1.17 -20.97
C LEU A 97 14.18 -1.49 -20.78
N GLU A 98 14.57 -1.96 -19.59
CA GLU A 98 15.94 -2.42 -19.32
C GLU A 98 16.32 -3.58 -20.25
N ARG A 99 15.40 -4.52 -20.47
CA ARG A 99 15.62 -5.66 -21.36
C ARG A 99 15.76 -5.23 -22.82
N GLU A 100 14.91 -4.30 -23.29
CA GLU A 100 15.02 -3.76 -24.65
C GLU A 100 16.38 -3.06 -24.88
N ILE A 101 16.86 -2.30 -23.88
CA ILE A 101 18.18 -1.66 -23.95
C ILE A 101 19.30 -2.70 -24.03
N ASP A 102 19.24 -3.76 -23.23
CA ASP A 102 20.25 -4.80 -23.25
C ASP A 102 20.23 -5.60 -24.56
N GLU A 103 19.05 -5.91 -25.10
CA GLU A 103 18.91 -6.56 -26.41
C GLU A 103 19.48 -5.70 -27.55
N LEU A 104 19.25 -4.38 -27.52
CA LEU A 104 19.83 -3.43 -28.47
C LEU A 104 21.35 -3.32 -28.34
N ARG A 105 21.88 -3.32 -27.11
CA ARG A 105 23.33 -3.34 -26.86
C ARG A 105 23.98 -4.60 -27.42
N ASP A 106 23.36 -5.76 -27.19
CA ASP A 106 23.86 -7.03 -27.73
C ASP A 106 23.78 -7.09 -29.26
N ALA A 107 22.72 -6.54 -29.86
CA ALA A 107 22.59 -6.43 -31.31
C ALA A 107 23.71 -5.56 -31.92
N LEU A 108 23.97 -4.38 -31.34
CA LEU A 108 25.05 -3.48 -31.77
C LEU A 108 26.43 -4.12 -31.58
N ALA A 109 26.65 -4.86 -30.49
CA ALA A 109 27.91 -5.56 -30.26
C ALA A 109 28.15 -6.66 -31.31
N ARG A 110 27.11 -7.41 -31.68
CA ARG A 110 27.18 -8.41 -32.76
C ARG A 110 27.48 -7.77 -34.12
N GLU A 111 26.78 -6.68 -34.45
CA GLU A 111 27.00 -5.95 -35.70
C GLU A 111 28.45 -5.43 -35.81
N LYS A 112 28.98 -4.86 -34.71
CA LYS A 112 30.39 -4.43 -34.65
C LYS A 112 31.37 -5.57 -34.86
N ASN A 113 31.12 -6.75 -34.28
CA ASN A 113 31.99 -7.91 -34.46
C ASN A 113 31.99 -8.42 -35.90
N ILE A 114 30.83 -8.45 -36.56
CA ILE A 114 30.71 -8.85 -37.97
C ILE A 114 31.46 -7.88 -38.89
N LEU A 115 31.34 -6.58 -38.64
CA LEU A 115 32.10 -5.55 -39.36
C LEU A 115 33.62 -5.77 -39.21
N HIS A 116 34.08 -6.05 -37.99
CA HIS A 116 35.49 -6.31 -37.74
C HIS A 116 36.00 -7.58 -38.42
N GLU A 117 35.21 -8.67 -38.43
CA GLU A 117 35.54 -9.90 -39.17
C GLU A 117 35.60 -9.67 -40.68
N THR A 118 34.70 -8.84 -41.21
CA THR A 118 34.66 -8.51 -42.64
C THR A 118 35.87 -7.68 -43.05
N GLU A 119 36.26 -6.68 -42.25
CA GLU A 119 37.47 -5.89 -42.49
C GLU A 119 38.75 -6.73 -42.42
N VAL A 120 38.87 -7.63 -41.44
CA VAL A 120 40.04 -8.52 -41.28
C VAL A 120 40.12 -9.52 -42.43
N SER A 121 38.98 -10.06 -42.89
CA SER A 121 38.94 -10.99 -44.01
C SER A 121 39.24 -10.29 -45.35
N GLU A 122 38.82 -9.03 -45.53
CA GLU A 122 39.20 -8.24 -46.72
C GLU A 122 40.69 -7.85 -46.70
N GLU A 123 41.25 -7.50 -45.54
CA GLU A 123 42.66 -7.12 -45.40
C GLU A 123 43.58 -8.33 -45.60
N SER A 124 43.20 -9.51 -45.09
CA SER A 124 43.88 -10.78 -45.36
C SER A 124 43.86 -11.17 -46.84
N ASN A 125 42.80 -10.82 -47.59
CA ASN A 125 42.69 -11.13 -49.02
C ASN A 125 43.44 -10.14 -49.92
N ARG A 126 43.92 -9.01 -49.37
CA ARG A 126 44.75 -8.01 -50.08
C ARG A 126 46.24 -8.25 -49.94
N LEU A 127 46.67 -9.17 -49.07
CA LEU A 127 48.09 -9.52 -48.93
C LEU A 127 48.47 -10.58 -49.99
N PRO A 128 49.45 -10.31 -50.87
CA PRO A 128 49.81 -11.22 -51.94
C PRO A 128 50.45 -12.50 -51.37
N GLU A 129 50.06 -13.66 -51.92
CA GLU A 129 50.66 -14.95 -51.60
C GLU A 129 52.18 -14.85 -51.71
N GLN A 130 52.88 -14.92 -50.57
CA GLN A 130 54.33 -15.05 -50.57
C GLN A 130 54.68 -16.47 -51.03
N PRO A 131 55.51 -16.62 -52.07
CA PRO A 131 55.86 -17.94 -52.57
C PRO A 131 56.76 -18.65 -51.55
N GLU A 132 56.31 -19.83 -51.12
CA GLU A 132 57.14 -20.76 -50.34
C GLU A 132 58.34 -21.19 -51.17
N ILE A 133 59.55 -20.89 -50.70
CA ILE A 133 60.79 -21.44 -51.25
C ILE A 133 61.41 -22.36 -50.19
N ARG A 134 61.39 -23.65 -50.52
CA ARG A 134 62.03 -24.79 -49.85
C ARG A 134 63.56 -24.69 -49.84
#